data_AF-Q12SH6-F1
#
_entry.id   AF-Q12SH6-F1
#
_cell.length_a   1.000
_cell.length_b   1.000
_cell.length_c   1.000
_cell.angle_alpha   90.00
_cell.angle_beta   90.00
_cell.angle_gamma   90.00
#
_symmetry.space_group_name_H-M   'P 1'
#
loop_
_entity.id
_entity.type
_entity.pdbx_description
1 polymer ?
#
loop_
_entity_poly.entity_id
_entity_poly.type
_entity_poly.pdbx_seq_one_letter_code
_entity_poly.pdbx_strand_id
1 'polypeptide(L)'
;MIIFTHRQTCIRKAQALMELTWNDKTSDHIKDMMTQNTTIESPIKLSVGYESFCDTLKLWYRAFPTLSYTENSVATHNGEVIIEWTAKGRQLGEFLDISATGRPIIYSGITNFVFMQDKVIRYSSKVHIQSIISQLIGTSFDARFGQQESNSTEKLFDVIQQLLSTKLTRRQVECLSLSTLNISVKEIASLLTIESSSVQTHLKRAFDLLQISNKKMFMAYITANNTIEVFIRMGLFLRKKN
;
A
#
# COMPACT_ATOMS: atom_id res chain seq x y z
N MET A 1 -3.85 33.98 -18.93
CA MET A 1 -3.62 32.52 -18.92
C MET A 1 -2.69 32.20 -17.75
N ILE A 2 -3.19 31.59 -16.67
CA ILE A 2 -2.35 31.23 -15.52
C ILE A 2 -1.67 29.91 -15.85
N ILE A 3 -0.35 29.94 -16.04
CA ILE A 3 0.46 28.73 -16.25
C ILE A 3 0.79 28.17 -14.88
N PHE A 4 0.26 26.98 -14.56
CA PHE A 4 0.63 26.27 -13.34
C PHE A 4 1.91 25.49 -13.56
N THR A 5 2.78 25.48 -12.54
CA THR A 5 3.92 24.55 -12.54
C THR A 5 3.42 23.12 -12.40
N HIS A 6 4.14 22.13 -12.97
CA HIS A 6 3.81 20.71 -12.84
C HIS A 6 3.55 20.30 -11.38
N ARG A 7 4.33 20.86 -10.43
CA ARG A 7 4.15 20.68 -8.98
C ARG A 7 2.78 21.17 -8.48
N GLN A 8 2.34 22.36 -8.89
CA GLN A 8 1.03 22.91 -8.53
C GLN A 8 -0.11 22.07 -9.11
N THR A 9 0.06 21.52 -10.32
CA THR A 9 -0.91 20.61 -10.92
C THR A 9 -1.05 19.31 -10.12
N CYS A 10 0.05 18.69 -9.70
CA CYS A 10 0.03 17.47 -8.87
C CYS A 10 -0.65 17.71 -7.51
N ILE A 11 -0.36 18.84 -6.86
CA ILE A 11 -1.00 19.22 -5.59
C ILE A 11 -2.51 19.32 -5.77
N ARG A 12 -2.99 20.10 -6.74
CA ARG A 12 -4.43 20.27 -6.99
C ARG A 12 -5.12 18.96 -7.30
N LYS A 13 -4.47 18.08 -8.07
CA LYS A 13 -4.98 16.73 -8.35
C LYS A 13 -5.08 15.87 -7.09
N ALA A 14 -4.06 15.88 -6.23
CA ALA A 14 -4.09 15.15 -4.98
C ALA A 14 -5.22 15.64 -4.06
N GLN A 15 -5.39 16.96 -3.94
CA GLN A 15 -6.46 17.58 -3.16
C GLN A 15 -7.85 17.23 -3.71
N ALA A 16 -8.05 17.39 -5.03
CA ALA A 16 -9.31 17.03 -5.69
C ALA A 16 -9.64 15.55 -5.52
N LEU A 17 -8.64 14.67 -5.66
CA LEU A 17 -8.80 13.25 -5.43
C LEU A 17 -9.26 12.98 -3.99
N MET A 18 -8.64 13.58 -2.98
CA MET A 18 -9.04 13.40 -1.57
C MET A 18 -10.45 13.92 -1.30
N GLU A 19 -10.78 15.12 -1.79
CA GLU A 19 -12.07 15.77 -1.57
C GLU A 19 -13.22 14.95 -2.18
N LEU A 20 -13.12 14.62 -3.48
CA LEU A 20 -14.14 13.82 -4.18
C LEU A 20 -14.29 12.42 -3.58
N THR A 21 -13.17 11.83 -3.14
CA THR A 21 -13.18 10.49 -2.54
C THR A 21 -13.83 10.50 -1.17
N TRP A 22 -13.52 11.46 -0.29
CA TRP A 22 -13.94 11.34 1.12
C TRP A 22 -15.17 12.17 1.48
N ASN A 23 -15.35 13.33 0.86
CA ASN A 23 -16.51 14.18 1.10
C ASN A 23 -17.66 13.80 0.16
N ASP A 24 -17.42 13.76 -1.14
CA ASP A 24 -18.47 13.42 -2.12
C ASP A 24 -18.75 11.90 -2.19
N LYS A 25 -17.82 11.08 -1.70
CA LYS A 25 -17.92 9.60 -1.66
C LYS A 25 -18.20 9.00 -3.03
N THR A 26 -17.66 9.64 -4.06
CA THR A 26 -17.70 9.14 -5.44
C THR A 26 -16.40 8.38 -5.73
N SER A 27 -16.43 7.46 -6.69
CA SER A 27 -15.25 6.69 -7.10
C SER A 27 -14.97 6.76 -8.60
N ASP A 28 -15.82 7.44 -9.36
CA ASP A 28 -15.75 7.50 -10.82
C ASP A 28 -14.50 8.24 -11.30
N HIS A 29 -14.04 9.24 -10.56
CA HIS A 29 -12.82 10.01 -10.88
C HIS A 29 -11.53 9.21 -10.66
N ILE A 30 -11.57 8.11 -9.90
CA ILE A 30 -10.37 7.37 -9.52
C ILE A 30 -9.70 6.73 -10.74
N LYS A 31 -10.48 6.18 -11.68
CA LYS A 31 -9.95 5.61 -12.94
C LYS A 31 -9.23 6.67 -13.81
N ASP A 32 -9.63 7.93 -13.67
CA ASP A 32 -9.05 9.04 -14.41
C ASP A 32 -7.79 9.60 -13.73
N MET A 33 -7.56 9.29 -12.45
CA MET A 33 -6.40 9.79 -11.69
C MET A 33 -5.38 8.71 -11.37
N MET A 34 -5.78 7.45 -11.34
CA MET A 34 -4.93 6.29 -11.08
C MET A 34 -4.83 5.41 -12.32
N THR A 35 -3.92 4.44 -12.27
CA THR A 35 -3.68 3.44 -13.31
C THR A 35 -3.98 2.04 -12.77
N GLN A 36 -4.07 1.04 -13.64
CA GLN A 36 -4.18 -0.36 -13.21
C GLN A 36 -2.94 -0.84 -12.42
N ASN A 37 -1.82 -0.11 -12.49
CA ASN A 37 -0.57 -0.47 -11.83
C ASN A 37 -0.22 0.47 -10.67
N THR A 38 -1.17 1.29 -10.21
CA THR A 38 -0.95 2.18 -9.07
C THR A 38 -0.85 1.35 -7.79
N THR A 39 0.24 1.51 -7.04
CA THR A 39 0.41 0.86 -5.73
C THR A 39 -0.33 1.62 -4.65
N ILE A 40 -1.15 0.91 -3.88
CA ILE A 40 -2.10 1.51 -2.94
C ILE A 40 -1.90 0.89 -1.57
N GLU A 41 -1.30 1.66 -0.67
CA GLU A 41 -1.14 1.34 0.73
C GLU A 41 -2.25 2.05 1.51
N SER A 42 -3.42 1.42 1.63
CA SER A 42 -4.47 1.90 2.53
C SER A 42 -4.16 1.48 3.98
N PRO A 43 -4.83 2.08 4.98
CA PRO A 43 -4.61 1.71 6.38
C PRO A 43 -4.90 0.24 6.70
N ILE A 44 -5.75 -0.42 5.90
CA ILE A 44 -6.21 -1.79 6.16
C ILE A 44 -5.61 -2.82 5.19
N LYS A 45 -5.32 -2.40 3.95
CA LYS A 45 -4.90 -3.27 2.85
C LYS A 45 -3.87 -2.61 1.95
N LEU A 46 -2.84 -3.36 1.58
CA LEU A 46 -2.00 -3.07 0.42
C LEU A 46 -2.65 -3.72 -0.81
N SER A 47 -2.77 -2.97 -1.89
CA SER A 47 -3.41 -3.43 -3.12
C SER A 47 -2.82 -2.69 -4.32
N VAL A 48 -3.20 -3.12 -5.53
CA VAL A 48 -2.80 -2.47 -6.77
C VAL A 48 -4.00 -2.28 -7.68
N GLY A 49 -3.97 -1.17 -8.40
CA GLY A 49 -5.00 -0.80 -9.35
C GLY A 49 -6.18 -0.09 -8.69
N TYR A 50 -6.80 0.81 -9.44
CA TYR A 50 -7.90 1.62 -8.94
C TYR A 50 -9.12 0.77 -8.55
N GLU A 51 -9.36 -0.37 -9.19
CA GLU A 51 -10.49 -1.25 -8.86
C GLU A 51 -10.43 -1.75 -7.42
N SER A 52 -9.25 -2.22 -6.98
CA SER A 52 -9.07 -2.66 -5.59
C SER A 52 -9.14 -1.51 -4.60
N PHE A 53 -8.77 -0.30 -5.03
CA PHE A 53 -8.98 0.90 -4.22
C PHE A 53 -10.46 1.20 -4.03
N CYS A 54 -11.25 1.18 -5.11
CA CYS A 54 -12.68 1.42 -5.06
C CYS A 54 -13.38 0.42 -4.14
N ASP A 55 -12.96 -0.85 -4.14
CA ASP A 55 -13.51 -1.85 -3.20
C ASP A 55 -13.14 -1.54 -1.74
N THR A 56 -11.91 -1.07 -1.51
CA THR A 56 -11.47 -0.60 -0.18
C THR A 56 -12.31 0.60 0.26
N LEU A 57 -12.59 1.54 -0.63
CA LEU A 57 -13.40 2.73 -0.35
C LEU A 57 -14.85 2.38 -0.04
N LYS A 58 -15.46 1.42 -0.75
CA LYS A 58 -16.82 0.92 -0.46
C LYS A 58 -16.94 0.43 0.99
N LEU A 59 -15.91 -0.26 1.50
CA LEU A 59 -15.87 -0.69 2.91
C LEU A 59 -15.90 0.51 3.86
N TRP A 60 -15.07 1.51 3.61
CA TRP A 60 -15.04 2.74 4.42
C TRP A 60 -16.35 3.52 4.35
N TYR A 61 -16.96 3.69 3.17
CA TYR A 61 -18.22 4.41 3.01
C TYR A 61 -19.38 3.71 3.69
N ARG A 62 -19.42 2.37 3.61
CA ARG A 62 -20.44 1.57 4.29
C ARG A 62 -20.28 1.66 5.81
N ALA A 63 -19.05 1.56 6.32
CA ALA A 63 -18.76 1.65 7.75
C ALA A 63 -19.03 3.04 8.32
N PHE A 64 -18.63 4.09 7.59
CA PHE A 64 -18.64 5.48 8.04
C PHE A 64 -19.32 6.40 7.01
N PRO A 65 -20.63 6.24 6.75
CA PRO A 65 -21.33 7.02 5.73
C PRO A 65 -21.41 8.51 6.05
N THR A 66 -21.24 8.91 7.32
CA THR A 66 -21.23 10.31 7.75
C THR A 66 -19.82 10.89 7.87
N LEU A 67 -18.79 10.19 7.36
CA LEU A 67 -17.41 10.65 7.46
C LEU A 67 -17.23 11.97 6.69
N SER A 68 -16.69 12.98 7.34
CA SER A 68 -16.25 14.23 6.73
C SER A 68 -14.74 14.34 6.83
N TYR A 69 -14.11 14.57 5.70
CA TYR A 69 -12.69 14.84 5.55
C TYR A 69 -12.41 16.34 5.65
N THR A 70 -11.30 16.70 6.29
CA THR A 70 -10.78 18.06 6.33
C THR A 70 -9.28 18.02 6.09
N GLU A 71 -8.84 18.73 5.06
CA GLU A 71 -7.42 18.96 4.82
C GLU A 71 -6.87 19.92 5.89
N ASN A 72 -5.80 19.51 6.56
CA ASN A 72 -5.10 20.35 7.53
C ASN A 72 -3.94 21.10 6.86
N SER A 73 -3.16 20.40 6.03
CA SER A 73 -2.01 20.96 5.32
C SER A 73 -1.66 20.15 4.07
N VAL A 74 -1.01 20.79 3.10
CA VAL A 74 -0.43 20.14 1.93
C VAL A 74 0.99 20.64 1.69
N ALA A 75 1.91 19.70 1.46
CA ALA A 75 3.29 19.97 1.16
C ALA A 75 3.79 19.05 0.03
N THR A 76 4.99 19.31 -0.44
CA THR A 76 5.69 18.34 -1.28
C THR A 76 7.10 18.14 -0.78
N HIS A 77 7.54 16.89 -0.72
CA HIS A 77 8.87 16.53 -0.26
C HIS A 77 9.40 15.39 -1.13
N ASN A 78 10.63 15.51 -1.64
CA ASN A 78 11.28 14.52 -2.50
C ASN A 78 10.44 14.02 -3.69
N GLY A 79 9.66 14.92 -4.31
CA GLY A 79 8.79 14.59 -5.43
C GLY A 79 7.44 13.95 -5.06
N GLU A 80 7.17 13.76 -3.76
CA GLU A 80 5.88 13.31 -3.25
C GLU A 80 4.99 14.51 -2.90
N VAL A 81 3.68 14.38 -3.09
CA VAL A 81 2.69 15.27 -2.49
C VAL A 81 2.23 14.64 -1.18
N ILE A 82 2.30 15.40 -0.09
CA ILE A 82 1.96 14.96 1.25
C ILE A 82 0.79 15.80 1.73
N ILE A 83 -0.31 15.15 2.12
CA ILE A 83 -1.49 15.81 2.67
C ILE A 83 -1.71 15.31 4.09
N GLU A 84 -1.72 16.22 5.05
CA GLU A 84 -2.15 15.95 6.42
C GLU A 84 -3.62 16.30 6.55
N TRP A 85 -4.38 15.45 7.23
CA TRP A 85 -5.82 15.60 7.28
C TRP A 85 -6.43 15.03 8.55
N THR A 86 -7.66 15.46 8.81
CA THR A 86 -8.52 14.98 9.89
C THR A 86 -9.83 14.47 9.30
N ALA A 87 -10.35 13.38 9.85
CA ALA A 87 -11.66 12.85 9.50
C ALA A 87 -12.52 12.69 10.77
N LYS A 88 -13.82 12.95 10.63
CA LYS A 88 -14.81 12.83 11.72
C LYS A 88 -16.06 12.17 11.18
N GLY A 89 -16.70 11.29 11.95
CA GLY A 89 -17.92 10.61 11.50
C GLY A 89 -18.52 9.71 12.57
N ARG A 90 -19.46 8.84 12.17
CA ARG A 90 -20.06 7.81 13.03
C ARG A 90 -19.99 6.46 12.34
N GLN A 91 -19.75 5.41 13.11
CA GLN A 91 -19.79 4.04 12.60
C GLN A 91 -21.23 3.56 12.49
N LEU A 92 -21.77 3.50 11.27
CA LEU A 92 -23.13 3.01 10.99
C LEU A 92 -23.16 1.70 10.22
N GLY A 93 -21.99 1.20 9.80
CA GLY A 93 -21.82 -0.13 9.23
C GLY A 93 -20.76 -0.94 9.96
N GLU A 94 -20.66 -2.22 9.62
CA GLU A 94 -19.59 -3.09 10.12
C GLU A 94 -18.22 -2.59 9.64
N PHE A 95 -17.22 -2.66 10.53
CA PHE A 95 -15.85 -2.30 10.22
C PHE A 95 -14.87 -3.23 10.93
N LEU A 96 -14.05 -3.98 10.19
CA LEU A 96 -13.07 -4.94 10.72
C LEU A 96 -13.69 -5.89 11.76
N ASP A 97 -14.79 -6.56 11.38
CA ASP A 97 -15.57 -7.49 12.21
C ASP A 97 -16.23 -6.86 13.46
N ILE A 98 -16.20 -5.52 13.59
CA ILE A 98 -16.93 -4.79 14.63
C ILE A 98 -18.27 -4.36 14.04
N SER A 99 -19.37 -4.91 14.58
CA SER A 99 -20.73 -4.50 14.22
C SER A 99 -20.94 -3.00 14.43
N ALA A 100 -21.87 -2.40 13.68
CA ALA A 100 -22.16 -0.97 13.74
C ALA A 100 -22.49 -0.52 15.19
N THR A 101 -21.61 0.28 15.79
CA THR A 101 -21.76 0.72 17.19
C THR A 101 -22.52 2.05 17.34
N GLY A 102 -22.67 2.81 16.25
CA GLY A 102 -23.18 4.17 16.29
C GLY A 102 -22.25 5.18 16.98
N ARG A 103 -21.03 4.78 17.38
CA ARG A 103 -20.13 5.69 18.09
C ARG A 103 -19.55 6.75 17.14
N PRO A 104 -19.35 7.98 17.63
CA PRO A 104 -18.58 8.97 16.89
C PRO A 104 -17.11 8.56 16.87
N ILE A 105 -16.44 8.87 15.76
CA ILE A 105 -15.00 8.73 15.62
C ILE A 105 -14.38 10.04 15.16
N ILE A 106 -13.16 10.29 15.62
CA ILE A 106 -12.28 11.34 15.13
C ILE A 106 -10.89 10.72 14.98
N TYR A 107 -10.27 10.91 13.83
CA TYR A 107 -8.91 10.46 13.59
C TYR A 107 -8.21 11.36 12.58
N SER A 108 -6.89 11.33 12.58
CA SER A 108 -6.05 12.02 11.62
C SER A 108 -5.19 11.04 10.86
N GLY A 109 -4.65 11.50 9.74
CA GLY A 109 -3.75 10.73 8.93
C GLY A 109 -2.90 11.60 8.02
N ILE A 110 -2.01 10.90 7.32
CA ILE A 110 -1.16 11.48 6.28
C ILE A 110 -1.35 10.64 5.03
N THR A 111 -1.62 11.30 3.91
CA THR A 111 -1.66 10.65 2.60
C THR A 111 -0.52 11.17 1.73
N ASN A 112 0.29 10.25 1.22
CA ASN A 112 1.39 10.51 0.30
C ASN A 112 1.01 10.05 -1.11
N PHE A 113 1.32 10.89 -2.10
CA PHE A 113 1.10 10.61 -3.50
C PHE A 113 2.41 10.75 -4.28
N VAL A 114 2.65 9.81 -5.19
CA VAL A 114 3.65 9.97 -6.24
C VAL A 114 2.98 9.99 -7.59
N PHE A 115 3.34 10.99 -8.38
CA PHE A 115 2.80 11.21 -9.71
C PHE A 115 3.84 10.85 -10.78
N MET A 116 3.38 10.25 -11.87
CA MET A 116 4.13 10.10 -13.11
C MET A 116 3.19 10.43 -14.26
N GLN A 117 3.60 11.33 -15.16
CA GLN A 117 2.79 11.77 -16.31
C GLN A 117 1.34 12.05 -15.90
N ASP A 118 1.18 12.93 -14.91
CA ASP A 118 -0.14 13.40 -14.48
C ASP A 118 -1.08 12.37 -13.82
N LYS A 119 -0.63 11.13 -13.62
CA LYS A 119 -1.34 10.03 -12.94
C LYS A 119 -0.66 9.66 -11.62
N VAL A 120 -1.44 9.23 -10.64
CA VAL A 120 -0.94 8.70 -9.37
C VAL A 120 -0.40 7.28 -9.62
N ILE A 121 0.88 7.06 -9.34
CA ILE A 121 1.52 5.74 -9.40
C ILE A 121 1.72 5.10 -8.02
N ARG A 122 1.69 5.92 -6.96
CA ARG A 122 1.69 5.45 -5.58
C ARG A 122 0.77 6.30 -4.74
N TYR A 123 -0.08 5.62 -3.97
CA TYR A 123 -0.92 6.17 -2.92
C TYR A 123 -0.57 5.46 -1.61
N SER A 124 -0.26 6.20 -0.56
CA SER A 124 -0.06 5.63 0.78
C SER A 124 -0.76 6.49 1.83
N SER A 125 -1.69 5.91 2.57
CA SER A 125 -2.42 6.59 3.63
C SER A 125 -2.14 5.92 4.97
N LYS A 126 -1.59 6.69 5.90
CA LYS A 126 -1.21 6.25 7.24
C LYS A 126 -2.21 6.80 8.25
N VAL A 127 -2.86 5.88 8.95
CA VAL A 127 -3.83 6.15 10.01
C VAL A 127 -3.59 5.15 11.14
N HIS A 128 -3.77 5.60 12.38
CA HIS A 128 -3.74 4.71 13.54
C HIS A 128 -5.06 3.93 13.67
N ILE A 129 -5.20 2.82 12.93
CA ILE A 129 -6.41 1.97 12.97
C ILE A 129 -6.78 1.55 14.39
N GLN A 130 -5.79 1.29 15.25
CA GLN A 130 -6.05 0.92 16.64
C GLN A 130 -6.76 2.04 17.43
N SER A 131 -6.48 3.31 17.13
CA SER A 131 -7.21 4.44 17.72
C SER A 131 -8.67 4.46 17.29
N ILE A 132 -8.96 4.12 16.03
CA ILE A 132 -10.34 3.98 15.54
C ILE A 132 -11.02 2.83 16.27
N ILE A 133 -10.41 1.64 16.30
CA ILE A 133 -10.96 0.46 16.98
C ILE A 133 -11.27 0.76 18.43
N SER A 134 -10.34 1.35 19.19
CA SER A 134 -10.53 1.75 20.57
C SER A 134 -11.74 2.68 20.77
N GLN A 135 -11.95 3.63 19.86
CA GLN A 135 -13.14 4.49 19.87
C GLN A 135 -14.44 3.70 19.62
N LEU A 136 -14.42 2.69 18.74
CA LEU A 136 -15.59 1.85 18.44
C LEU A 136 -15.95 0.89 19.59
N ILE A 137 -14.96 0.25 20.21
CA ILE A 137 -15.21 -0.69 21.31
C ILE A 137 -15.33 0.01 22.68
N GLY A 138 -15.04 1.31 22.75
CA GLY A 138 -15.16 2.12 23.96
C GLY A 138 -14.04 1.90 24.97
N THR A 139 -12.84 1.51 24.52
CA THR A 139 -11.65 1.35 25.36
C THR A 139 -10.70 2.54 25.18
N SER A 140 -10.07 2.99 26.25
CA SER A 140 -9.00 3.99 26.17
C SER A 140 -7.78 3.41 25.45
N PHE A 141 -7.33 4.06 24.38
CA PHE A 141 -6.11 3.67 23.65
C PHE A 141 -4.88 3.91 24.53
N ASP A 142 -4.23 2.83 24.97
CA ASP A 142 -2.91 2.89 25.60
C ASP A 142 -1.86 2.78 24.49
N ALA A 143 -1.10 3.86 24.26
CA ALA A 143 -0.19 4.02 23.11
C ALA A 143 0.98 3.02 23.04
N ARG A 144 1.01 2.03 23.94
CA ARG A 144 2.02 0.97 24.01
C ARG A 144 1.70 -0.26 23.15
N PHE A 145 0.48 -0.38 22.64
CA PHE A 145 0.09 -1.46 21.73
C PHE A 145 0.15 -0.98 20.27
N GLY A 146 1.34 -0.99 19.67
CA GLY A 146 1.50 -0.40 18.34
C GLY A 146 2.75 -0.78 17.56
N GLN A 147 3.35 -1.94 17.80
CA GLN A 147 4.24 -2.58 16.83
C GLN A 147 4.00 -4.09 16.84
N GLN A 148 3.01 -4.53 16.07
CA GLN A 148 2.92 -5.94 15.69
C GLN A 148 3.35 -6.04 14.22
N GLU A 149 4.67 -6.13 14.03
CA GLU A 149 5.32 -6.32 12.72
C GLU A 149 4.98 -7.68 12.06
N SER A 150 4.28 -8.58 12.77
CA SER A 150 4.07 -9.96 12.33
C SER A 150 3.05 -10.16 11.19
N ASN A 151 2.34 -9.13 10.75
CA ASN A 151 1.33 -9.24 9.68
C ASN A 151 1.73 -8.56 8.35
N SER A 152 2.92 -7.94 8.29
CA SER A 152 3.38 -7.21 7.10
C SER A 152 3.86 -8.13 5.99
N THR A 153 4.48 -9.27 6.33
CA THR A 153 4.99 -10.24 5.34
C THR A 153 3.86 -10.95 4.60
N GLU A 154 2.81 -11.39 5.31
CA GLU A 154 1.66 -12.03 4.65
C GLU A 154 1.00 -11.07 3.66
N LYS A 155 0.75 -9.83 4.10
CA LYS A 155 0.19 -8.77 3.25
C LYS A 155 1.05 -8.49 2.02
N LEU A 156 2.37 -8.41 2.17
CA LEU A 156 3.28 -8.20 1.04
C LEU A 156 3.30 -9.40 0.08
N PHE A 157 3.20 -10.62 0.60
CA PHE A 157 3.15 -11.84 -0.21
C PHE A 157 1.88 -11.88 -1.05
N ASP A 158 0.71 -11.65 -0.45
CA ASP A 158 -0.58 -11.63 -1.17
C ASP A 158 -0.59 -10.59 -2.29
N VAL A 159 0.00 -9.43 -2.04
CA VAL A 159 0.12 -8.34 -3.02
C VAL A 159 1.01 -8.75 -4.19
N ILE A 160 2.13 -9.42 -3.93
CA ILE A 160 3.02 -9.93 -4.99
C ILE A 160 2.30 -10.98 -5.85
N GLN A 161 1.51 -11.88 -5.24
CA GLN A 161 0.73 -12.87 -5.98
C GLN A 161 -0.30 -12.21 -6.90
N GLN A 162 -1.05 -11.23 -6.36
CA GLN A 162 -2.05 -10.50 -7.12
C GLN A 162 -1.42 -9.74 -8.29
N LEU A 163 -0.29 -9.08 -8.03
CA LEU A 163 0.42 -8.26 -9.00
C LEU A 163 0.98 -9.04 -10.19
N LEU A 164 1.53 -10.21 -9.91
CA LEU A 164 2.21 -10.98 -10.95
C LEU A 164 1.29 -11.94 -11.68
N SER A 165 0.02 -12.08 -11.26
CA SER A 165 -0.95 -13.02 -11.83
C SER A 165 -0.37 -14.43 -12.03
N THR A 166 0.59 -14.82 -11.19
CA THR A 166 1.39 -16.04 -11.28
C THR A 166 1.43 -16.70 -9.92
N LYS A 167 1.34 -18.03 -9.88
CA LYS A 167 1.36 -18.80 -8.63
C LYS A 167 2.79 -19.07 -8.19
N LEU A 168 3.42 -18.07 -7.58
CA LEU A 168 4.71 -18.25 -6.93
C LEU A 168 4.50 -18.89 -5.55
N THR A 169 5.45 -19.68 -5.07
CA THR A 169 5.45 -20.13 -3.68
C THR A 169 6.04 -19.04 -2.78
N ARG A 170 5.75 -19.10 -1.48
CA ARG A 170 6.34 -18.18 -0.50
C ARG A 170 7.85 -18.12 -0.58
N ARG A 171 8.51 -19.27 -0.65
CA ARG A 171 9.97 -19.35 -0.74
C ARG A 171 10.51 -18.75 -2.04
N GLN A 172 9.78 -18.87 -3.15
CA GLN A 172 10.14 -18.20 -4.39
C GLN A 172 10.07 -16.68 -4.25
N VAL A 173 8.99 -16.15 -3.67
CA VAL A 173 8.82 -14.72 -3.43
C VAL A 173 9.90 -14.17 -2.49
N GLU A 174 10.22 -14.87 -1.41
CA GLU A 174 11.28 -14.48 -0.47
C GLU A 174 12.65 -14.44 -1.16
N CYS A 175 13.01 -15.47 -1.93
CA CYS A 175 14.26 -15.51 -2.69
C CYS A 175 14.35 -14.38 -3.72
N LEU A 176 13.26 -14.15 -4.48
CA LEU A 176 13.18 -13.05 -5.44
C LEU A 176 13.32 -11.68 -4.76
N SER A 177 12.63 -11.47 -3.65
CA SER A 177 12.65 -10.23 -2.87
C SER A 177 14.03 -9.93 -2.30
N LEU A 178 14.69 -10.92 -1.70
CA LEU A 178 16.06 -10.75 -1.22
C LEU A 178 17.05 -10.52 -2.37
N SER A 179 16.80 -11.10 -3.55
CA SER A 179 17.65 -10.88 -4.71
C SER A 179 17.66 -9.42 -5.20
N THR A 180 16.62 -8.61 -4.91
CA THR A 180 16.58 -7.19 -5.27
C THR A 180 17.50 -6.32 -4.41
N LEU A 181 17.96 -6.82 -3.26
CA LEU A 181 18.84 -6.08 -2.34
C LEU A 181 20.34 -6.16 -2.69
N ASN A 182 20.66 -6.70 -3.87
CA ASN A 182 22.04 -6.89 -4.34
C ASN A 182 22.94 -7.70 -3.39
N ILE A 183 22.38 -8.66 -2.66
CA ILE A 183 23.10 -9.59 -1.79
C ILE A 183 23.41 -10.92 -2.50
N SER A 184 24.37 -11.67 -1.97
CA SER A 184 24.83 -12.93 -2.57
C SER A 184 23.87 -14.10 -2.32
N VAL A 185 23.89 -15.13 -3.18
CA VAL A 185 23.09 -16.36 -2.97
C VAL A 185 23.40 -17.01 -1.62
N LYS A 186 24.65 -16.98 -1.18
CA LYS A 186 25.07 -17.50 0.14
C LYS A 186 24.45 -16.71 1.29
N GLU A 187 24.37 -15.40 1.14
CA GLU A 187 23.74 -14.51 2.13
C GLU A 187 22.22 -14.71 2.18
N ILE A 188 21.57 -14.86 1.02
CA ILE A 188 20.13 -15.21 0.94
C ILE A 188 19.88 -16.55 1.64
N ALA A 189 20.72 -17.55 1.38
CA ALA A 189 20.65 -18.87 2.02
C ALA A 189 20.74 -18.76 3.55
N SER A 190 21.71 -17.98 4.05
CA SER A 190 21.87 -17.70 5.48
C SER A 190 20.62 -17.04 6.07
N LEU A 191 20.10 -15.97 5.44
CA LEU A 191 18.90 -15.25 5.89
C LEU A 191 17.64 -16.12 5.87
N LEU A 192 17.54 -17.09 4.97
CA LEU A 192 16.37 -17.96 4.88
C LEU A 192 16.55 -19.31 5.58
N THR A 193 17.71 -19.55 6.19
CA THR A 193 18.06 -20.81 6.87
C THR A 193 17.91 -22.04 5.96
N ILE A 194 18.37 -21.91 4.70
CA ILE A 194 18.32 -22.97 3.68
C ILE A 194 19.65 -23.09 2.93
N GLU A 195 19.83 -24.19 2.20
CA GLU A 195 21.01 -24.40 1.35
C GLU A 195 21.09 -23.42 0.16
N SER A 196 22.31 -23.05 -0.23
CA SER A 196 22.54 -22.20 -1.42
C SER A 196 21.99 -22.82 -2.70
N SER A 197 22.02 -24.15 -2.83
CA SER A 197 21.41 -24.89 -3.94
C SER A 197 19.89 -24.79 -3.96
N SER A 198 19.24 -24.75 -2.78
CA SER A 198 17.80 -24.53 -2.65
C SER A 198 17.40 -23.12 -3.10
N VAL A 199 18.17 -22.09 -2.73
CA VAL A 199 17.95 -20.71 -3.22
C VAL A 199 18.00 -20.66 -4.75
N GLN A 200 19.03 -21.26 -5.36
CA GLN A 200 19.16 -21.31 -6.82
C GLN A 200 17.98 -22.05 -7.47
N THR A 201 17.54 -23.16 -6.88
CA THR A 201 16.38 -23.92 -7.36
C THR A 201 15.10 -23.10 -7.30
N HIS A 202 14.86 -22.38 -6.19
CA HIS A 202 13.70 -21.50 -6.06
C HIS A 202 13.73 -20.35 -7.06
N LEU A 203 14.87 -19.68 -7.23
CA LEU A 203 15.02 -18.61 -8.22
C LEU A 203 14.80 -19.12 -9.64
N LYS A 204 15.39 -20.26 -10.02
CA LYS A 204 15.21 -20.85 -11.34
C LYS A 204 13.74 -21.16 -11.63
N ARG A 205 13.07 -21.86 -10.71
CA ARG A 205 11.63 -22.19 -10.86
C ARG A 205 10.75 -20.94 -10.94
N ALA A 206 11.10 -19.90 -10.17
CA ALA A 206 10.38 -18.64 -10.22
C ALA A 206 10.59 -17.91 -11.56
N PHE A 207 11.82 -17.92 -12.09
CA PHE A 207 12.14 -17.37 -13.40
C PHE A 207 11.40 -18.09 -14.53
N ASP A 208 11.33 -19.42 -14.47
CA ASP A 208 10.56 -20.23 -15.42
C ASP A 208 9.06 -19.84 -15.40
N LEU A 209 8.47 -19.67 -14.20
CA LEU A 209 7.07 -19.24 -14.04
C LEU A 209 6.81 -17.82 -14.54
N LEU A 210 7.77 -16.92 -14.39
CA LEU A 210 7.71 -15.54 -14.88
C LEU A 210 8.13 -15.40 -16.34
N GLN A 211 8.52 -16.50 -17.01
CA GLN A 211 9.02 -16.53 -18.39
C GLN A 211 10.21 -15.58 -18.62
N ILE A 212 11.12 -15.53 -17.63
CA ILE A 212 12.35 -14.74 -17.69
C ILE A 212 13.57 -15.65 -17.52
N SER A 213 14.72 -15.25 -18.06
CA SER A 213 15.90 -16.13 -18.08
C SER A 213 16.96 -15.76 -17.03
N ASN A 214 16.92 -14.56 -16.47
CA ASN A 214 17.96 -14.07 -15.58
C ASN A 214 17.51 -12.89 -14.70
N LYS A 215 18.36 -12.54 -13.72
CA LYS A 215 18.13 -11.44 -12.77
C LYS A 215 17.95 -10.08 -13.45
N LYS A 216 18.63 -9.80 -14.57
CA LYS A 216 18.47 -8.53 -15.29
C LYS A 216 17.06 -8.42 -15.88
N MET A 217 16.56 -9.50 -16.49
CA MET A 217 15.17 -9.58 -16.96
C MET A 217 14.18 -9.53 -15.80
N PHE A 218 14.48 -10.14 -14.65
CA PHE A 218 13.66 -10.01 -13.45
C PHE A 218 13.52 -8.55 -13.00
N MET A 219 14.64 -7.82 -12.88
CA MET A 219 14.63 -6.40 -12.52
C MET A 219 13.83 -5.55 -13.52
N ALA A 220 13.99 -5.81 -14.82
CA ALA A 220 13.20 -5.14 -15.86
C ALA A 220 11.71 -5.48 -15.75
N TYR A 221 11.38 -6.75 -15.52
CA TYR A 221 10.01 -7.24 -15.37
C TYR A 221 9.30 -6.59 -14.18
N ILE A 222 9.91 -6.58 -12.99
CA ILE A 222 9.28 -5.97 -11.80
C ILE A 222 9.20 -4.45 -11.90
N THR A 223 10.10 -3.81 -12.65
CA THR A 223 10.02 -2.37 -12.95
C THR A 223 8.86 -2.08 -13.91
N ALA A 224 8.75 -2.82 -15.01
CA ALA A 224 7.69 -2.66 -16.00
C ALA A 224 6.29 -2.91 -15.42
N ASN A 225 6.18 -3.80 -14.43
CA ASN A 225 4.94 -4.11 -13.73
C ASN A 225 4.73 -3.25 -12.46
N ASN A 226 5.57 -2.24 -12.19
CA ASN A 226 5.52 -1.39 -10.98
C ASN A 226 5.54 -2.17 -9.64
N THR A 227 6.12 -3.37 -9.62
CA THR A 227 6.16 -4.25 -8.45
C THR A 227 7.49 -4.17 -7.69
N ILE A 228 8.49 -3.48 -8.24
CA ILE A 228 9.84 -3.37 -7.68
C ILE A 228 9.85 -2.93 -6.21
N GLU A 229 9.03 -1.94 -5.86
CA GLU A 229 8.94 -1.40 -4.50
C GLU A 229 8.44 -2.46 -3.50
N VAL A 230 7.47 -3.27 -3.89
CA VAL A 230 6.89 -4.32 -3.05
C VAL A 230 7.93 -5.42 -2.77
N PHE A 231 8.68 -5.81 -3.80
CA PHE A 231 9.79 -6.77 -3.66
C PHE A 231 10.92 -6.23 -2.77
N ILE A 232 11.30 -4.95 -2.94
CA ILE A 232 12.34 -4.32 -2.10
C ILE A 232 11.89 -4.28 -0.64
N ARG A 233 10.66 -3.87 -0.36
CA ARG A 233 10.13 -3.83 1.02
C ARG A 233 10.09 -5.20 1.67
N MET A 234 9.63 -6.21 0.92
CA MET A 234 9.68 -7.60 1.39
C MET A 234 11.11 -8.02 1.70
N GLY A 235 12.07 -7.75 0.80
CA GLY A 235 13.48 -8.07 1.02
C GLY A 235 14.04 -7.39 2.27
N LEU A 236 13.78 -6.09 2.45
CA LEU A 236 14.24 -5.33 3.62
C LEU A 236 13.63 -5.86 4.92
N PHE A 237 12.36 -6.27 4.89
CA PHE A 237 11.69 -6.88 6.03
C PHE A 237 12.35 -8.23 6.40
N LEU A 238 12.55 -9.11 5.42
CA LEU A 238 13.19 -10.41 5.63
C LEU A 238 14.61 -10.28 6.19
N ARG A 239 15.34 -9.25 5.76
CA ARG A 239 16.69 -8.96 6.25
C ARG A 239 16.73 -8.50 7.70
N LYS A 240 15.68 -7.86 8.22
CA LYS A 240 15.58 -7.42 9.63
C LYS A 240 15.20 -8.54 10.61
N LYS A 241 14.67 -9.66 10.12
CA LYS A 241 14.15 -10.77 10.94
C LYS A 241 15.25 -11.70 11.47
N ASN A 242 16.49 -11.57 10.98
CA ASN A 242 17.67 -12.29 11.44
C ASN A 242 18.73 -11.31 11.95
#